data_AF-A0A2M8BXG2-F1
#
_entry.id   AF-A0A2M8BXG2-F1
#
_cell.length_a   1.000
_cell.length_b   1.000
_cell.length_c   1.000
_cell.angle_alpha   90.00
_cell.angle_beta   90.00
_cell.angle_gamma   90.00
#
_symmetry.space_group_name_H-M   'P 1'
#
loop_
_entity.id
_entity.type
_entity.pdbx_description
1 polymer ?
#
loop_
_entity_poly.entity_id
_entity_poly.type
_entity_poly.pdbx_seq_one_letter_code
_entity_poly.pdbx_strand_id
1 'polypeptide(L)'
;MPENQVVNQDHQRIDQERNPIDPQGQRPREQTQVLKDEEIPKAIAFNKGRNYPHELWKAIQLRVETAADGLLGRNTVLAVAQWQKDKGLSVDGMVGPATLKAINPTQAQEKEEEKEKEKEEKTTATGATFEDKAVEDMKDYFVQNATSGKADPCITTMNKGLRKLYGKNLKVGSTVQDTMALMEKGGMVSSKKVIEFLDDKGRQTTGVREPQGLSESPSAWLLEQCKGQPGWHVFGMSIMDGYHSITMTVDNRDPSAPKIFWSDQWSSHGGFKEHTPSEFDEKLARLTNSWWNGYKTEKGYPPRSRLTFWKLQTPGNP
;
A
#
# COMPACT_ATOMS: atom_id res chain seq x y z
N MET A 1 79.95 -30.08 -5.61
CA MET A 1 79.50 -31.12 -6.57
C MET A 1 78.65 -32.11 -5.79
N PRO A 2 77.45 -32.51 -6.28
CA PRO A 2 76.24 -31.70 -6.15
C PRO A 2 74.98 -32.46 -5.64
N GLU A 3 73.95 -31.66 -5.30
CA GLU A 3 72.47 -31.81 -5.43
C GLU A 3 71.78 -33.19 -5.34
N ASN A 4 70.71 -33.32 -4.54
CA ASN A 4 69.34 -33.03 -5.05
C ASN A 4 68.23 -33.07 -3.95
N GLN A 5 67.22 -32.22 -4.16
CA GLN A 5 65.92 -32.15 -3.45
C GLN A 5 64.97 -33.30 -3.87
N VAL A 6 63.91 -33.56 -3.08
CA VAL A 6 62.45 -33.63 -3.44
C VAL A 6 61.69 -34.14 -2.18
N VAL A 7 61.05 -33.27 -1.37
CA VAL A 7 59.59 -32.95 -1.29
C VAL A 7 58.62 -34.11 -0.99
N ASN A 8 58.24 -34.19 0.31
CA ASN A 8 56.90 -34.18 0.93
C ASN A 8 55.68 -34.93 0.34
N GLN A 9 55.06 -35.77 1.18
CA GLN A 9 53.63 -36.15 1.35
C GLN A 9 53.65 -37.44 2.23
N ASP A 10 52.84 -37.69 3.26
CA ASP A 10 51.41 -37.49 3.34
C ASP A 10 50.84 -38.02 4.68
N HIS A 11 49.66 -37.52 5.07
CA HIS A 11 48.72 -38.05 6.08
C HIS A 11 49.05 -37.94 7.58
N GLN A 12 48.81 -36.75 8.15
CA GLN A 12 48.44 -36.63 9.56
C GLN A 12 47.03 -37.18 9.79
N ARG A 13 46.94 -38.04 10.81
CA ARG A 13 45.73 -38.60 11.40
C ARG A 13 44.77 -37.48 11.79
N ILE A 14 43.55 -37.53 11.26
CA ILE A 14 42.44 -36.72 11.75
C ILE A 14 41.76 -37.57 12.82
N ASP A 15 41.81 -37.08 14.05
CA ASP A 15 41.16 -37.68 15.20
C ASP A 15 39.67 -37.90 14.90
N GLN A 16 39.21 -39.13 15.17
CA GLN A 16 37.78 -39.45 15.25
C GLN A 16 37.21 -38.70 16.46
N GLU A 17 36.74 -37.47 16.23
CA GLU A 17 35.86 -36.80 17.17
C GLU A 17 34.59 -37.65 17.31
N ARG A 18 34.46 -38.29 18.48
CA ARG A 18 33.23 -38.96 18.91
C ARG A 18 32.10 -37.95 18.83
N ASN A 19 31.16 -38.22 17.94
CA ASN A 19 29.95 -37.41 17.80
C ASN A 19 29.22 -37.38 19.16
N PRO A 20 28.97 -36.21 19.77
CA PRO A 20 28.28 -36.14 21.04
C PRO A 20 26.85 -36.69 20.89
N ILE A 21 26.45 -37.55 21.83
CA ILE A 21 25.11 -38.11 21.90
C ILE A 21 24.14 -36.99 22.33
N ASP A 22 23.08 -36.78 21.54
CA ASP A 22 21.93 -35.94 21.87
C ASP A 22 21.28 -36.42 23.20
N PRO A 23 20.90 -35.53 24.14
CA PRO A 23 20.16 -35.89 25.35
C PRO A 23 18.87 -36.70 25.14
N GLN A 24 18.35 -36.83 23.91
CA GLN A 24 17.18 -37.67 23.57
C GLN A 24 17.50 -39.00 22.84
N GLY A 25 18.77 -39.32 22.58
CA GLY A 25 19.19 -40.66 22.13
C GLY A 25 18.75 -41.08 20.72
N GLN A 26 18.35 -40.16 19.84
CA GLN A 26 18.03 -40.49 18.44
C GLN A 26 19.27 -40.39 17.54
N ARG A 27 19.51 -41.41 16.72
CA ARG A 27 20.58 -41.38 15.70
C ARG A 27 20.17 -40.41 14.57
N PRO A 28 21.02 -39.44 14.17
CA PRO A 28 20.74 -38.59 13.02
C PRO A 28 20.49 -39.44 11.77
N ARG A 29 19.50 -39.07 10.94
CA ARG A 29 19.27 -39.74 9.65
C ARG A 29 20.53 -39.64 8.78
N GLU A 30 20.87 -40.69 8.04
CA GLU A 30 21.88 -40.63 6.98
C GLU A 30 21.41 -39.62 5.91
N GLN A 31 22.03 -38.43 5.91
CA GLN A 31 21.74 -37.39 4.93
C GLN A 31 22.39 -37.78 3.61
N THR A 32 21.59 -38.20 2.62
CA THR A 32 22.09 -38.32 1.25
C THR A 32 22.48 -36.93 0.77
N GLN A 33 23.71 -36.73 0.28
CA GLN A 33 24.17 -35.42 -0.14
C GLN A 33 23.37 -34.93 -1.35
N VAL A 34 22.41 -34.02 -1.10
CA VAL A 34 21.51 -33.45 -2.12
C VAL A 34 22.04 -32.17 -2.77
N LEU A 35 23.10 -31.58 -2.22
CA LEU A 35 23.80 -30.42 -2.76
C LEU A 35 25.22 -30.77 -3.18
N LYS A 36 25.70 -30.16 -4.27
CA LYS A 36 27.11 -30.27 -4.66
C LYS A 36 28.00 -29.52 -3.66
N ASP A 37 29.25 -29.97 -3.51
CA ASP A 37 30.19 -29.37 -2.56
C ASP A 37 30.44 -27.88 -2.80
N GLU A 38 30.39 -27.44 -4.05
CA GLU A 38 30.55 -26.04 -4.48
C GLU A 38 29.35 -25.14 -4.14
N GLU A 39 28.19 -25.72 -3.84
CA GLU A 39 26.94 -25.01 -3.51
C GLU A 39 26.83 -24.77 -2.00
N ILE A 40 27.46 -25.62 -1.19
CA ILE A 40 27.41 -25.55 0.28
C ILE A 40 27.97 -24.21 0.81
N PRO A 41 29.15 -23.73 0.41
CA PRO A 41 29.64 -22.42 0.85
C PRO A 41 28.73 -21.26 0.44
N LYS A 42 28.08 -21.35 -0.73
CA LYS A 42 27.15 -20.32 -1.22
C LYS A 42 25.90 -20.26 -0.33
N ALA A 43 25.35 -21.41 0.02
CA ALA A 43 24.21 -21.50 0.92
C ALA A 43 24.56 -21.05 2.34
N ILE A 44 25.75 -21.39 2.87
CA ILE A 44 26.24 -20.87 4.16
C ILE A 44 26.36 -19.35 4.10
N ALA A 45 26.98 -18.79 3.06
CA ALA A 45 27.16 -17.35 2.90
C ALA A 45 25.81 -16.62 2.81
N PHE A 46 24.87 -17.15 2.02
CA PHE A 46 23.51 -16.63 1.91
C PHE A 46 22.82 -16.60 3.28
N ASN A 47 22.84 -17.72 4.00
CA ASN A 47 22.20 -17.86 5.30
C ASN A 47 22.84 -16.96 6.37
N LYS A 48 24.18 -16.80 6.36
CA LYS A 48 24.89 -15.85 7.23
C LYS A 48 24.48 -14.41 6.94
N GLY A 49 24.34 -14.05 5.66
CA GLY A 49 23.88 -12.73 5.23
C GLY A 49 22.48 -12.35 5.71
N ARG A 50 21.68 -13.31 6.19
CA ARG A 50 20.34 -13.06 6.77
C ARG A 50 20.38 -12.65 8.24
N ASN A 51 21.50 -12.88 8.93
CA ASN A 51 21.67 -12.57 10.35
C ASN A 51 20.52 -13.11 11.24
N TYR A 52 20.09 -14.36 11.00
CA TYR A 52 19.06 -14.99 11.84
C TYR A 52 19.58 -15.24 13.27
N PRO A 53 18.75 -14.98 14.30
CA PRO A 53 19.16 -15.17 15.68
C PRO A 53 19.41 -16.65 15.99
N HIS A 54 20.28 -16.91 16.96
CA HIS A 54 20.66 -18.25 17.42
C HIS A 54 19.46 -19.17 17.71
N GLU A 55 18.42 -18.64 18.35
CA GLU A 55 17.21 -19.42 18.69
C GLU A 55 16.37 -19.79 17.46
N LEU A 56 16.39 -18.98 16.40
CA LEU A 56 15.74 -19.34 15.14
C LEU A 56 16.50 -20.47 14.44
N TRP A 57 17.83 -20.47 14.50
CA TRP A 57 18.62 -21.58 13.96
C TRP A 57 18.34 -22.88 14.70
N LYS A 58 18.23 -22.86 16.04
CA LYS A 58 17.80 -24.05 16.80
C LYS A 58 16.43 -24.56 16.34
N ALA A 59 15.45 -23.67 16.18
CA ALA A 59 14.11 -24.05 15.73
C ALA A 59 14.12 -24.65 14.32
N ILE A 60 14.89 -24.06 13.40
CA ILE A 60 15.10 -24.60 12.05
C ILE A 60 15.74 -25.98 12.14
N GLN A 61 16.80 -26.12 12.92
CA GLN A 61 17.53 -27.38 13.08
C GLN A 61 16.66 -28.50 13.63
N LEU A 62 15.81 -28.21 14.63
CA LEU A 62 14.79 -29.15 15.12
C LEU A 62 13.84 -29.57 14.00
N ARG A 63 13.40 -28.63 13.14
CA ARG A 63 12.44 -28.89 12.07
C ARG A 63 13.02 -29.70 10.91
N VAL A 64 14.32 -29.51 10.64
CA VAL A 64 15.05 -30.24 9.60
C VAL A 64 15.79 -31.47 10.15
N GLU A 65 15.48 -31.86 11.40
CA GLU A 65 15.99 -33.06 12.07
C GLU A 65 17.53 -33.14 12.11
N THR A 66 18.19 -32.04 12.48
CA THR A 66 19.65 -31.97 12.74
C THR A 66 19.94 -31.45 14.16
N ALA A 67 21.21 -31.45 14.57
CA ALA A 67 21.61 -30.96 15.88
C ALA A 67 21.16 -29.50 16.09
N ALA A 68 20.35 -29.26 17.11
CA ALA A 68 19.76 -27.96 17.43
C ALA A 68 20.68 -27.11 18.32
N ASP A 69 21.89 -26.87 17.84
CA ASP A 69 22.94 -26.10 18.53
C ASP A 69 22.89 -24.60 18.22
N GLY A 70 22.04 -24.17 17.29
CA GLY A 70 21.94 -22.79 16.81
C GLY A 70 23.03 -22.39 15.82
N LEU A 71 23.91 -23.32 15.43
CA LEU A 71 25.08 -23.06 14.59
C LEU A 71 24.79 -23.31 13.11
N LEU A 72 25.02 -22.28 12.31
CA LEU A 72 24.93 -22.37 10.85
C LEU A 72 26.23 -22.93 10.27
N GLY A 73 26.25 -24.25 10.02
CA GLY A 73 27.36 -24.97 9.40
C GLY A 73 26.93 -25.84 8.20
N ARG A 74 27.88 -26.60 7.67
CA ARG A 74 27.67 -27.53 6.54
C ARG A 74 26.51 -28.49 6.77
N ASN A 75 26.45 -29.12 7.94
CA ASN A 75 25.41 -30.09 8.29
C ASN A 75 24.02 -29.43 8.35
N THR A 76 23.93 -28.20 8.85
CA THR A 76 22.67 -27.43 8.88
C THR A 76 22.17 -27.14 7.47
N VAL A 77 23.05 -26.74 6.55
CA VAL A 77 22.70 -26.46 5.15
C VAL A 77 22.27 -27.72 4.40
N LEU A 78 22.96 -28.85 4.60
CA LEU A 78 22.59 -30.13 3.99
C LEU A 78 21.23 -30.63 4.51
N ALA A 79 20.97 -30.50 5.81
CA ALA A 79 19.67 -30.84 6.40
C ALA A 79 18.54 -29.95 5.85
N VAL A 80 18.78 -28.64 5.71
CA VAL A 80 17.82 -27.71 5.08
C VAL A 80 17.54 -28.12 3.63
N ALA A 81 18.57 -28.45 2.85
CA ALA A 81 18.39 -28.86 1.46
C ALA A 81 17.59 -30.15 1.34
N GLN A 82 17.88 -31.14 2.18
CA GLN A 82 17.13 -32.39 2.21
C GLN A 82 15.67 -32.13 2.59
N TRP A 83 15.44 -31.30 3.60
CA TRP A 83 14.10 -30.92 4.01
C TRP A 83 13.34 -30.16 2.91
N GLN A 84 14.00 -29.25 2.19
CA GLN A 84 13.42 -28.55 1.04
C GLN A 84 12.98 -29.54 -0.03
N LYS A 85 13.80 -30.54 -0.34
CA LYS A 85 13.47 -31.62 -1.28
C LYS A 85 12.21 -32.37 -0.83
N ASP A 86 12.13 -32.73 0.45
CA ASP A 86 10.99 -33.44 1.02
C ASP A 86 9.69 -32.60 1.02
N LYS A 87 9.82 -31.26 0.98
CA LYS A 87 8.70 -30.30 0.90
C LYS A 87 8.39 -29.82 -0.50
N GLY A 88 9.09 -30.31 -1.53
CA GLY A 88 8.90 -29.88 -2.92
C GLY A 88 9.32 -28.42 -3.15
N LEU A 89 10.27 -27.92 -2.36
CA LEU A 89 10.88 -26.59 -2.51
C LEU A 89 12.16 -26.66 -3.34
N SER A 90 12.68 -25.49 -3.71
CA SER A 90 14.03 -25.35 -4.29
C SER A 90 15.06 -25.98 -3.35
N VAL A 91 15.85 -26.94 -3.85
CA VAL A 91 16.84 -27.69 -3.09
C VAL A 91 18.16 -26.95 -3.16
N ASP A 92 18.30 -25.88 -2.39
CA ASP A 92 19.45 -24.97 -2.42
C ASP A 92 20.14 -24.81 -1.06
N GLY A 93 19.57 -25.37 0.01
CA GLY A 93 20.06 -25.21 1.38
C GLY A 93 19.93 -23.79 1.92
N MET A 94 19.22 -22.92 1.20
CA MET A 94 19.04 -21.50 1.52
C MET A 94 17.71 -21.30 2.27
N VAL A 95 17.81 -20.78 3.49
CA VAL A 95 16.65 -20.44 4.32
C VAL A 95 16.12 -19.07 3.89
N GLY A 96 15.46 -19.03 2.72
CA GLY A 96 14.75 -17.87 2.20
C GLY A 96 13.31 -17.76 2.72
N PRO A 97 12.54 -16.75 2.25
CA PRO A 97 11.15 -16.55 2.68
C PRO A 97 10.25 -17.77 2.48
N ALA A 98 10.38 -18.47 1.35
CA ALA A 98 9.59 -19.68 1.06
C ALA A 98 9.92 -20.81 2.04
N THR A 99 11.22 -21.03 2.31
CA THR A 99 11.71 -22.02 3.29
C THR A 99 11.23 -21.68 4.70
N LEU A 100 11.34 -20.41 5.13
CA LEU A 100 10.87 -19.96 6.45
C LEU A 100 9.35 -20.10 6.61
N LYS A 101 8.57 -19.74 5.59
CA LYS A 101 7.10 -19.89 5.60
C LYS A 101 6.68 -21.34 5.77
N ALA A 102 7.40 -22.26 5.13
CA ALA A 102 7.14 -23.68 5.25
C ALA A 102 7.62 -24.28 6.59
N ILE A 103 8.65 -23.68 7.22
CA ILE A 103 9.18 -24.10 8.52
C ILE A 103 8.27 -23.61 9.67
N ASN A 104 7.89 -22.32 9.65
CA ASN A 104 7.10 -21.63 10.67
C ASN A 104 5.93 -20.86 10.04
N PRO A 105 4.79 -21.50 9.74
CA PRO A 105 3.64 -20.84 9.12
C PRO A 105 3.05 -19.72 10.00
N THR A 106 3.17 -19.81 11.33
CA THR A 106 2.60 -18.84 12.28
C THR A 106 3.41 -17.53 12.37
N GLN A 107 4.74 -17.58 12.31
CA GLN A 107 5.60 -16.36 12.31
C GLN A 107 5.66 -15.66 10.95
N ALA A 108 5.28 -16.34 9.86
CA ALA A 108 5.17 -15.72 8.55
C ALA A 108 3.96 -14.76 8.46
N GLN A 109 2.89 -15.03 9.20
CA GLN A 109 1.73 -14.11 9.29
C GLN A 109 2.07 -12.87 10.11
N GLU A 110 2.77 -13.03 11.24
CA GLU A 110 3.15 -11.91 12.12
C GLU A 110 4.20 -10.98 11.47
N LYS A 111 5.12 -11.52 10.65
CA LYS A 111 6.12 -10.73 9.91
C LYS A 111 5.65 -10.19 8.56
N GLU A 112 4.65 -10.79 7.92
CA GLU A 112 3.97 -10.17 6.77
C GLU A 112 3.08 -9.01 7.26
N GLU A 113 2.40 -9.14 8.41
CA GLU A 113 1.69 -8.04 9.07
C GLU A 113 2.65 -6.96 9.59
N GLU A 114 3.83 -7.29 10.14
CA GLU A 114 4.83 -6.29 10.53
C GLU A 114 5.54 -5.65 9.33
N LYS A 115 5.71 -6.34 8.19
CA LYS A 115 6.26 -5.71 6.96
C LYS A 115 5.22 -4.95 6.16
N GLU A 116 3.94 -5.29 6.26
CA GLU A 116 2.83 -4.43 5.82
C GLU A 116 2.67 -3.25 6.76
N LYS A 117 2.85 -3.41 8.07
CA LYS A 117 2.91 -2.31 9.05
C LYS A 117 4.19 -1.48 8.97
N GLU A 118 5.34 -2.02 8.55
CA GLU A 118 6.59 -1.23 8.32
C GLU A 118 6.63 -0.62 6.92
N LYS A 119 5.98 -1.24 5.91
CA LYS A 119 5.71 -0.56 4.63
C LYS A 119 4.63 0.49 4.79
N GLU A 120 3.61 0.28 5.62
CA GLU A 120 2.71 1.34 6.08
C GLU A 120 3.48 2.35 6.92
N GLU A 121 4.27 2.00 7.93
CA GLU A 121 4.99 2.95 8.81
C GLU A 121 6.10 3.74 8.10
N LYS A 122 6.85 3.13 7.17
CA LYS A 122 7.79 3.88 6.31
C LYS A 122 7.14 4.59 5.13
N THR A 123 5.85 4.37 4.84
CA THR A 123 5.07 5.26 3.97
C THR A 123 4.19 6.26 4.75
N THR A 124 3.92 6.04 6.04
CA THR A 124 3.15 6.93 6.91
C THR A 124 4.02 7.86 7.75
N ALA A 125 5.34 7.63 7.83
CA ALA A 125 6.30 8.61 8.35
C ALA A 125 6.59 9.78 7.38
N THR A 126 5.93 9.83 6.21
CA THR A 126 5.82 11.00 5.33
C THR A 126 4.35 11.36 5.06
N GLY A 127 3.47 11.17 6.04
CA GLY A 127 2.11 11.75 6.03
C GLY A 127 2.15 13.25 6.32
N ALA A 128 2.81 14.03 5.47
CA ALA A 128 2.66 15.48 5.53
C ALA A 128 1.21 15.79 5.11
N THR A 129 0.49 16.48 5.97
CA THR A 129 -0.73 17.19 5.57
C THR A 129 -0.35 18.40 4.74
N PHE A 130 -1.27 18.94 3.94
CA PHE A 130 -0.97 20.16 3.18
C PHE A 130 -0.69 21.33 4.13
N GLU A 131 0.29 22.16 3.78
CA GLU A 131 0.60 23.39 4.51
C GLU A 131 -0.59 24.36 4.44
N ASP A 132 -0.82 25.12 5.52
CA ASP A 132 -1.88 26.12 5.59
C ASP A 132 -1.86 27.05 4.38
N LYS A 133 -0.67 27.56 4.01
CA LYS A 133 -0.51 28.50 2.90
C LYS A 133 -0.94 27.91 1.55
N ALA A 134 -0.65 26.64 1.30
CA ALA A 134 -1.02 25.98 0.04
C ALA A 134 -2.54 25.81 -0.06
N VAL A 135 -3.19 25.47 1.06
CA VAL A 135 -4.64 25.31 1.14
C VAL A 135 -5.35 26.66 1.05
N GLU A 136 -4.80 27.70 1.68
CA GLU A 136 -5.29 29.09 1.55
C GLU A 136 -5.19 29.58 0.10
N ASP A 137 -4.07 29.37 -0.58
CA ASP A 137 -3.91 29.75 -1.99
C ASP A 137 -4.91 29.04 -2.90
N MET A 138 -5.20 27.77 -2.61
CA MET A 138 -6.21 27.01 -3.31
C MET A 138 -7.62 27.55 -3.02
N LYS A 139 -7.94 27.79 -1.76
CA LYS A 139 -9.23 28.36 -1.33
C LYS A 139 -9.49 29.71 -1.96
N ASP A 140 -8.51 30.62 -1.93
CA ASP A 140 -8.62 31.95 -2.52
C ASP A 140 -8.92 31.88 -4.02
N TYR A 141 -8.29 30.94 -4.73
CA TYR A 141 -8.61 30.70 -6.13
C TYR A 141 -10.07 30.27 -6.33
N PHE A 142 -10.57 29.32 -5.54
CA PHE A 142 -11.95 28.86 -5.67
C PHE A 142 -12.96 29.98 -5.40
N VAL A 143 -12.74 30.75 -4.33
CA VAL A 143 -13.58 31.90 -3.99
C VAL A 143 -13.59 32.92 -5.12
N GLN A 144 -12.41 33.35 -5.58
CA GLN A 144 -12.30 34.33 -6.67
C GLN A 144 -12.94 33.84 -7.97
N ASN A 145 -12.73 32.58 -8.34
CA ASN A 145 -13.31 32.00 -9.55
C ASN A 145 -14.85 31.97 -9.45
N ALA A 146 -15.39 31.50 -8.32
CA ALA A 146 -16.83 31.41 -8.10
C ALA A 146 -17.53 32.78 -8.08
N THR A 147 -16.86 33.84 -7.61
CA THR A 147 -17.42 35.19 -7.53
C THR A 147 -17.06 36.09 -8.72
N SER A 148 -16.37 35.57 -9.73
CA SER A 148 -15.90 36.36 -10.88
C SER A 148 -17.01 36.83 -11.84
N GLY A 149 -18.22 36.29 -11.71
CA GLY A 149 -19.30 36.46 -12.68
C GLY A 149 -19.13 35.64 -13.97
N LYS A 150 -17.98 34.99 -14.16
CA LYS A 150 -17.69 34.10 -15.30
C LYS A 150 -16.79 32.94 -14.87
N ALA A 151 -17.32 32.12 -13.96
CA ALA A 151 -16.60 30.99 -13.41
C ALA A 151 -16.20 29.96 -14.50
N ASP A 152 -15.02 29.36 -14.34
CA ASP A 152 -14.53 28.29 -15.21
C ASP A 152 -15.43 27.03 -15.18
N PRO A 153 -15.38 26.16 -16.22
CA PRO A 153 -15.95 24.81 -16.18
C PRO A 153 -15.32 23.94 -15.08
N CYS A 154 -16.02 22.91 -14.61
CA CYS A 154 -15.69 22.23 -13.35
C CYS A 154 -14.31 21.60 -13.36
N ILE A 155 -13.95 20.90 -14.44
CA ILE A 155 -12.63 20.31 -14.60
C ILE A 155 -11.52 21.37 -14.71
N THR A 156 -11.79 22.50 -15.37
CA THR A 156 -10.85 23.62 -15.45
C THR A 156 -10.65 24.23 -14.07
N THR A 157 -11.72 24.42 -13.31
CA THR A 157 -11.67 24.91 -11.93
C THR A 157 -10.87 23.98 -11.04
N MET A 158 -11.20 22.69 -11.05
CA MET A 158 -10.50 21.67 -10.29
C MET A 158 -9.00 21.65 -10.65
N ASN A 159 -8.64 21.60 -11.93
CA ASN A 159 -7.25 21.57 -12.38
C ASN A 159 -6.46 22.83 -11.99
N LYS A 160 -7.09 24.01 -12.03
CA LYS A 160 -6.45 25.26 -11.57
C LYS A 160 -6.26 25.26 -10.04
N GLY A 161 -7.23 24.74 -9.28
CA GLY A 161 -7.10 24.53 -7.84
C GLY A 161 -5.95 23.57 -7.50
N LEU A 162 -5.85 22.44 -8.20
CA LEU A 162 -4.74 21.49 -8.05
C LEU A 162 -3.37 22.14 -8.34
N ARG A 163 -3.29 23.04 -9.32
CA ARG A 163 -2.06 23.80 -9.58
C ARG A 163 -1.70 24.82 -8.49
N LYS A 164 -2.65 25.20 -7.63
CA LYS A 164 -2.32 25.97 -6.42
C LYS A 164 -1.63 25.09 -5.38
N LEU A 165 -2.06 23.84 -5.24
CA LEU A 165 -1.45 22.88 -4.31
C LEU A 165 -0.10 22.33 -4.79
N TYR A 166 0.02 21.96 -6.06
CA TYR A 166 1.20 21.24 -6.59
C TYR A 166 2.09 22.11 -7.50
N GLY A 167 1.72 23.37 -7.71
CA GLY A 167 2.44 24.29 -8.58
C GLY A 167 1.95 24.30 -10.04
N LYS A 168 2.29 25.39 -10.74
CA LYS A 168 1.78 25.72 -12.09
C LYS A 168 2.07 24.68 -13.17
N ASN A 169 3.11 23.85 -12.98
CA ASN A 169 3.57 22.87 -13.96
C ASN A 169 2.92 21.48 -13.80
N LEU A 170 1.96 21.33 -12.88
CA LEU A 170 1.20 20.08 -12.73
C LEU A 170 0.57 19.69 -14.08
N LYS A 171 0.91 18.48 -14.54
CA LYS A 171 0.28 17.85 -15.70
C LYS A 171 -1.11 17.37 -15.32
N VAL A 172 -2.09 17.75 -16.12
CA VAL A 172 -3.51 17.48 -15.90
C VAL A 172 -4.16 17.08 -17.22
N GLY A 173 -5.27 16.33 -17.15
CA GLY A 173 -6.04 15.89 -18.31
C GLY A 173 -7.25 16.77 -18.58
N SER A 174 -8.02 16.39 -19.61
CA SER A 174 -9.29 17.04 -19.98
C SER A 174 -10.49 16.55 -19.18
N THR A 175 -10.36 15.40 -18.51
CA THR A 175 -11.36 14.86 -17.58
C THR A 175 -10.74 14.70 -16.19
N VAL A 176 -11.58 14.57 -15.16
CA VAL A 176 -11.10 14.30 -13.80
C VAL A 176 -10.40 12.95 -13.71
N GLN A 177 -10.87 11.94 -14.45
CA GLN A 177 -10.24 10.63 -14.52
C GLN A 177 -8.84 10.73 -15.14
N ASP A 178 -8.68 11.48 -16.22
CA ASP A 178 -7.38 11.67 -16.88
C ASP A 178 -6.41 12.43 -15.97
N THR A 179 -6.87 13.51 -15.31
CA THR A 179 -6.07 14.24 -14.32
C THR A 179 -5.63 13.32 -13.19
N MET A 180 -6.55 12.56 -12.60
CA MET A 180 -6.24 11.69 -11.47
C MET A 180 -5.32 10.54 -11.88
N ALA A 181 -5.48 9.97 -13.07
CA ALA A 181 -4.57 8.94 -13.59
C ALA A 181 -3.14 9.47 -13.79
N LEU A 182 -3.00 10.71 -14.28
CA LEU A 182 -1.69 11.36 -14.41
C LEU A 182 -1.04 11.61 -13.04
N MET A 183 -1.83 12.06 -12.06
CA MET A 183 -1.35 12.29 -10.69
C MET A 183 -1.00 10.98 -9.97
N GLU A 184 -1.79 9.92 -10.18
CA GLU A 184 -1.56 8.59 -9.59
C GLU A 184 -0.25 8.00 -10.11
N LYS A 185 0.01 8.12 -11.42
CA LYS A 185 1.30 7.76 -12.02
C LYS A 185 2.49 8.52 -11.41
N GLY A 186 2.26 9.73 -10.91
CA GLY A 186 3.25 10.55 -10.22
C GLY A 186 3.31 10.35 -8.70
N GLY A 187 2.53 9.42 -8.13
CA GLY A 187 2.47 9.20 -6.68
C GLY A 187 1.79 10.33 -5.89
N MET A 188 1.10 11.26 -6.57
CA MET A 188 0.47 12.43 -5.95
C MET A 188 -0.95 12.16 -5.45
N VAL A 189 -1.55 11.01 -5.77
CA VAL A 189 -2.86 10.61 -5.26
C VAL A 189 -2.87 9.12 -4.92
N SER A 190 -3.76 8.72 -4.02
CA SER A 190 -4.08 7.32 -3.73
C SER A 190 -4.69 6.62 -4.95
N SER A 191 -4.79 5.30 -4.88
CA SER A 191 -5.72 4.55 -5.72
C SER A 191 -7.15 5.05 -5.54
N LYS A 192 -7.97 4.95 -6.59
CA LYS A 192 -9.37 5.40 -6.54
C LYS A 192 -10.22 4.57 -5.56
N LYS A 193 -11.06 5.23 -4.77
CA LYS A 193 -12.21 4.64 -4.08
C LYS A 193 -13.46 4.91 -4.91
N VAL A 194 -14.32 3.91 -5.07
CA VAL A 194 -15.64 4.06 -5.68
C VAL A 194 -16.71 3.84 -4.61
N ILE A 195 -17.70 4.72 -4.55
CA ILE A 195 -18.93 4.54 -3.79
C ILE A 195 -20.07 4.45 -4.80
N GLU A 196 -20.71 3.29 -4.84
CA GLU A 196 -21.85 3.03 -5.72
C GLU A 196 -23.15 3.56 -5.08
N PHE A 197 -24.16 3.79 -5.92
CA PHE A 197 -25.51 4.11 -5.46
C PHE A 197 -26.38 2.85 -5.41
N LEU A 198 -27.42 2.90 -4.59
CA LEU A 198 -28.45 1.89 -4.45
C LEU A 198 -29.77 2.40 -5.02
N ASP A 199 -30.57 1.49 -5.60
CA ASP A 199 -31.95 1.75 -6.03
C ASP A 199 -32.94 1.66 -4.86
N ASP A 200 -34.23 1.85 -5.16
CA ASP A 200 -35.36 1.76 -4.23
C ASP A 200 -35.47 0.42 -3.49
N LYS A 201 -34.81 -0.62 -4.01
CA LYS A 201 -34.78 -1.98 -3.44
C LYS A 201 -33.42 -2.31 -2.83
N GLY A 202 -32.55 -1.31 -2.64
CA GLY A 202 -31.22 -1.50 -2.04
C GLY A 202 -30.23 -2.19 -2.96
N ARG A 203 -30.46 -2.26 -4.28
CA ARG A 203 -29.56 -2.92 -5.23
C ARG A 203 -28.65 -1.89 -5.88
N GLN A 204 -27.38 -2.22 -6.08
CA GLN A 204 -26.45 -1.32 -6.77
C GLN A 204 -26.96 -0.89 -8.14
N THR A 205 -26.84 0.41 -8.42
CA THR A 205 -27.29 1.02 -9.68
C THR A 205 -26.20 0.87 -10.73
N THR A 206 -26.39 0.00 -11.73
CA THR A 206 -25.44 -0.16 -12.86
C THR A 206 -25.63 0.89 -13.97
N GLY A 207 -26.12 2.08 -13.63
CA GLY A 207 -26.33 3.24 -14.52
C GLY A 207 -27.71 3.35 -15.18
N VAL A 208 -28.48 2.26 -15.28
CA VAL A 208 -29.85 2.29 -15.86
C VAL A 208 -30.96 2.40 -14.81
N ARG A 209 -30.60 2.28 -13.53
CA ARG A 209 -31.53 2.40 -12.41
C ARG A 209 -31.33 3.72 -11.70
N GLU A 210 -32.44 4.29 -11.25
CA GLU A 210 -32.44 5.55 -10.54
C GLU A 210 -31.69 5.41 -9.21
N PRO A 211 -30.72 6.28 -8.92
CA PRO A 211 -30.01 6.28 -7.65
C PRO A 211 -30.88 6.88 -6.54
N GLN A 212 -31.22 6.07 -5.53
CA GLN A 212 -32.04 6.47 -4.38
C GLN A 212 -31.21 6.69 -3.11
N GLY A 213 -30.07 6.01 -2.96
CA GLY A 213 -29.23 6.14 -1.78
C GLY A 213 -27.77 5.78 -2.02
N LEU A 214 -26.91 6.16 -1.07
CA LEU A 214 -25.48 5.82 -1.08
C LEU A 214 -25.27 4.42 -0.48
N SER A 215 -24.37 3.62 -1.05
CA SER A 215 -24.01 2.30 -0.49
C SER A 215 -23.13 2.38 0.76
N GLU A 216 -22.39 3.47 0.90
CA GLU A 216 -21.46 3.77 2.00
C GLU A 216 -21.45 5.28 2.23
N SER A 217 -21.04 5.75 3.41
CA SER A 217 -20.92 7.19 3.72
C SER A 217 -19.64 7.80 3.12
N PRO A 218 -19.73 8.76 2.17
CA PRO A 218 -18.58 9.49 1.67
C PRO A 218 -17.80 10.24 2.75
N SER A 219 -18.50 10.93 3.65
CA SER A 219 -17.87 11.68 4.73
C SER A 219 -17.12 10.76 5.70
N ALA A 220 -17.68 9.60 6.06
CA ALA A 220 -16.99 8.61 6.89
C ALA A 220 -15.68 8.16 6.23
N TRP A 221 -15.70 7.88 4.93
CA TRP A 221 -14.48 7.51 4.19
C TRP A 221 -13.45 8.64 4.19
N LEU A 222 -13.84 9.89 3.93
CA LEU A 222 -12.91 11.04 3.96
C LEU A 222 -12.22 11.17 5.33
N LEU A 223 -12.98 11.03 6.42
CA LEU A 223 -12.46 11.12 7.78
C LEU A 223 -11.56 9.94 8.14
N GLU A 224 -11.92 8.73 7.74
CA GLU A 224 -11.07 7.53 7.88
C GLU A 224 -9.73 7.73 7.17
N GLN A 225 -9.73 8.30 5.97
CA GLN A 225 -8.52 8.60 5.23
C GLN A 225 -7.61 9.63 5.92
N CYS A 226 -8.14 10.46 6.82
CA CYS A 226 -7.33 11.38 7.61
C CYS A 226 -6.47 10.64 8.67
N LYS A 227 -6.79 9.37 9.00
CA LYS A 227 -6.07 8.53 9.98
C LYS A 227 -5.83 9.24 11.33
N GLY A 228 -6.74 10.13 11.73
CA GLY A 228 -6.59 10.98 12.92
C GLY A 228 -5.44 11.99 12.87
N GLN A 229 -4.74 12.15 11.74
CA GLN A 229 -3.60 13.05 11.59
C GLN A 229 -4.06 14.51 11.56
N PRO A 230 -3.61 15.36 12.50
CA PRO A 230 -3.94 16.76 12.50
C PRO A 230 -3.40 17.48 11.26
N GLY A 231 -4.23 18.32 10.64
CA GLY A 231 -3.83 19.13 9.48
C GLY A 231 -4.84 19.08 8.33
N TRP A 232 -4.42 19.59 7.18
CA TRP A 232 -5.25 19.62 5.98
C TRP A 232 -5.09 18.37 5.12
N HIS A 233 -6.23 17.74 4.82
CA HIS A 233 -6.31 16.65 3.85
C HIS A 233 -7.13 17.10 2.65
N VAL A 234 -6.66 16.81 1.45
CA VAL A 234 -7.36 17.20 0.22
C VAL A 234 -7.70 15.94 -0.58
N PHE A 235 -8.84 15.98 -1.26
CA PHE A 235 -9.37 14.88 -2.04
C PHE A 235 -9.86 15.40 -3.38
N GLY A 236 -9.65 14.61 -4.44
CA GLY A 236 -10.33 14.80 -5.71
C GLY A 236 -11.59 13.95 -5.74
N MET A 237 -12.66 14.45 -6.38
CA MET A 237 -13.86 13.65 -6.61
C MET A 237 -14.44 13.84 -8.00
N SER A 238 -14.95 12.73 -8.52
CA SER A 238 -15.82 12.68 -9.67
C SER A 238 -17.22 12.25 -9.24
N ILE A 239 -18.23 12.99 -9.69
CA ILE A 239 -19.64 12.65 -9.52
C ILE A 239 -20.19 12.19 -10.87
N MET A 240 -20.92 11.08 -10.86
CA MET A 240 -21.56 10.49 -12.04
C MET A 240 -20.60 10.27 -13.21
N ASP A 241 -19.51 9.54 -12.97
CA ASP A 241 -18.55 9.12 -14.00
C ASP A 241 -17.96 10.27 -14.86
N GLY A 242 -17.65 11.39 -14.22
CA GLY A 242 -17.01 12.55 -14.85
C GLY A 242 -17.99 13.65 -15.25
N TYR A 243 -19.28 13.49 -14.98
CA TYR A 243 -20.28 14.54 -15.20
C TYR A 243 -19.95 15.82 -14.42
N HIS A 244 -19.50 15.67 -13.18
CA HIS A 244 -19.02 16.79 -12.36
C HIS A 244 -17.74 16.43 -11.61
N SER A 245 -16.89 17.43 -11.39
CA SER A 245 -15.58 17.24 -10.77
C SER A 245 -15.30 18.34 -9.75
N ILE A 246 -14.90 17.95 -8.54
CA ILE A 246 -14.63 18.90 -7.46
C ILE A 246 -13.38 18.49 -6.68
N THR A 247 -12.90 19.37 -5.81
CA THR A 247 -12.05 18.96 -4.69
C THR A 247 -12.82 19.06 -3.37
N MET A 248 -12.43 18.24 -2.41
CA MET A 248 -12.86 18.35 -1.02
C MET A 248 -11.65 18.59 -0.16
N THR A 249 -11.80 19.47 0.82
CA THR A 249 -10.74 19.78 1.78
C THR A 249 -11.26 19.47 3.16
N VAL A 250 -10.54 18.65 3.92
CA VAL A 250 -10.85 18.35 5.31
C VAL A 250 -9.89 19.12 6.19
N ASP A 251 -10.44 20.02 7.01
CA ASP A 251 -9.74 20.59 8.15
C ASP A 251 -9.80 19.57 9.28
N ASN A 252 -8.71 18.82 9.47
CA ASN A 252 -8.58 17.87 10.56
C ASN A 252 -7.63 18.39 11.65
N ARG A 253 -7.33 19.71 11.70
CA ARG A 253 -6.41 20.28 12.70
C ARG A 253 -6.89 20.05 14.13
N ASP A 254 -8.22 19.99 14.32
CA ASP A 254 -8.85 19.39 15.50
C ASP A 254 -9.56 18.09 15.09
N PRO A 255 -8.95 16.91 15.31
CA PRO A 255 -9.56 15.63 14.95
C PRO A 255 -10.87 15.30 15.68
N SER A 256 -11.19 16.01 16.78
CA SER A 256 -12.46 15.84 17.49
C SER A 256 -13.63 16.57 16.83
N ALA A 257 -13.33 17.54 15.97
CA ALA A 257 -14.31 18.38 15.27
C ALA A 257 -13.89 18.67 13.83
N PRO A 258 -13.73 17.65 12.97
CA PRO A 258 -13.27 17.84 11.60
C PRO A 258 -14.31 18.57 10.76
N LYS A 259 -13.83 19.40 9.83
CA LYS A 259 -14.70 20.16 8.91
C LYS A 259 -14.45 19.75 7.47
N ILE A 260 -15.51 19.53 6.71
CA ILE A 260 -15.44 19.16 5.31
C ILE A 260 -15.84 20.36 4.46
N PHE A 261 -14.98 20.74 3.52
CA PHE A 261 -15.22 21.84 2.59
C PHE A 261 -15.40 21.30 1.17
N TRP A 262 -16.48 21.72 0.53
CA TRP A 262 -16.74 21.51 -0.90
C TRP A 262 -16.14 22.66 -1.69
N SER A 263 -15.20 22.33 -2.58
CA SER A 263 -14.44 23.31 -3.37
C SER A 263 -14.77 23.18 -4.86
N ASP A 264 -15.40 24.20 -5.43
CA ASP A 264 -16.01 24.12 -6.76
C ASP A 264 -16.25 25.51 -7.38
N GLN A 265 -16.77 25.58 -8.61
CA GLN A 265 -16.97 26.85 -9.32
C GLN A 265 -18.23 27.62 -8.92
N TRP A 266 -19.09 27.05 -8.08
CA TRP A 266 -20.44 27.60 -7.86
C TRP A 266 -20.44 28.85 -6.99
N SER A 267 -20.98 29.94 -7.53
CA SER A 267 -21.19 31.21 -6.81
C SER A 267 -22.12 31.05 -5.60
N SER A 268 -23.13 30.18 -5.69
CA SER A 268 -24.08 29.88 -4.60
C SER A 268 -23.43 29.29 -3.35
N HIS A 269 -22.20 28.79 -3.48
CA HIS A 269 -21.40 28.24 -2.37
C HIS A 269 -20.14 29.06 -2.09
N GLY A 270 -19.97 30.21 -2.77
CA GLY A 270 -18.77 31.04 -2.62
C GLY A 270 -17.47 30.31 -2.98
N GLY A 271 -17.56 29.24 -3.78
CA GLY A 271 -16.42 28.43 -4.22
C GLY A 271 -15.79 27.50 -3.17
N PHE A 272 -15.96 27.75 -1.87
CA PHE A 272 -15.36 26.96 -0.80
C PHE A 272 -16.31 26.90 0.41
N LYS A 273 -17.20 25.90 0.44
CA LYS A 273 -18.32 25.82 1.39
C LYS A 273 -18.14 24.71 2.40
N GLU A 274 -18.21 25.07 3.68
CA GLU A 274 -18.25 24.11 4.80
C GLU A 274 -19.56 23.30 4.82
N HIS A 275 -19.42 22.03 5.17
CA HIS A 275 -20.49 21.07 5.40
C HIS A 275 -20.14 20.22 6.62
N THR A 276 -21.15 19.92 7.42
CA THR A 276 -21.09 18.78 8.36
C THR A 276 -21.02 17.46 7.56
N PRO A 277 -20.52 16.36 8.16
CA PRO A 277 -20.52 15.04 7.52
C PRO A 277 -21.88 14.61 6.97
N SER A 278 -22.96 14.79 7.75
CA SER A 278 -24.33 14.48 7.31
C SER A 278 -24.79 15.34 6.14
N GLU A 279 -24.57 16.66 6.19
CA GLU A 279 -24.96 17.56 5.10
C GLU A 279 -24.21 17.25 3.81
N PHE A 280 -22.95 16.82 3.90
CA PHE A 280 -22.13 16.44 2.76
C PHE A 280 -22.70 15.20 2.05
N ASP A 281 -23.01 14.15 2.81
CA ASP A 281 -23.58 12.91 2.28
C ASP A 281 -24.97 13.13 1.67
N GLU A 282 -25.85 13.84 2.38
CA GLU A 282 -27.19 14.19 1.89
C GLU A 282 -27.13 15.01 0.60
N LYS A 283 -26.20 15.97 0.54
CA LYS A 283 -26.00 16.80 -0.66
C LYS A 283 -25.54 15.96 -1.85
N LEU A 284 -24.61 15.02 -1.65
CA LEU A 284 -24.15 14.13 -2.71
C LEU A 284 -25.28 13.23 -3.23
N ALA A 285 -26.07 12.65 -2.34
CA ALA A 285 -27.20 11.82 -2.72
C ALA A 285 -28.23 12.63 -3.54
N ARG A 286 -28.61 13.81 -3.04
CA ARG A 286 -29.59 14.69 -3.68
C ARG A 286 -29.14 15.19 -5.05
N LEU A 287 -27.89 15.67 -5.16
CA LEU A 287 -27.36 16.17 -6.43
C LEU A 287 -27.29 15.06 -7.48
N THR A 288 -26.79 13.88 -7.08
CA THR A 288 -26.65 12.74 -8.00
C THR A 288 -28.02 12.27 -8.50
N ASN A 289 -29.02 12.13 -7.62
CA ASN A 289 -30.38 11.80 -8.04
C ASN A 289 -30.96 12.85 -9.00
N SER A 290 -30.87 14.13 -8.64
CA SER A 290 -31.40 15.24 -9.43
C SER A 290 -30.77 15.30 -10.83
N TRP A 291 -29.45 15.24 -10.92
CA TRP A 291 -28.72 15.28 -12.19
C TRP A 291 -28.97 14.04 -13.03
N TRP A 292 -29.04 12.85 -12.41
CA TRP A 292 -29.32 11.61 -13.12
C TRP A 292 -30.72 11.64 -13.76
N ASN A 293 -31.73 12.11 -13.03
CA ASN A 293 -33.10 12.25 -13.52
C ASN A 293 -33.22 13.32 -14.62
N GLY A 294 -32.54 14.47 -14.44
CA GLY A 294 -32.46 15.50 -15.47
C GLY A 294 -31.84 14.96 -16.76
N TYR A 295 -30.69 14.30 -16.66
CA TYR A 295 -30.00 13.70 -17.81
C TYR A 295 -30.85 12.63 -18.49
N LYS A 296 -31.50 11.75 -17.73
CA LYS A 296 -32.40 10.74 -18.27
C LYS A 296 -33.56 11.37 -19.05
N THR A 297 -34.14 12.45 -18.54
CA THR A 297 -35.24 13.17 -19.20
C THR A 297 -34.78 13.81 -20.51
N GLU A 298 -33.58 14.39 -20.54
CA GLU A 298 -33.07 15.11 -21.71
C GLU A 298 -32.42 14.21 -22.77
N LYS A 299 -31.73 13.14 -22.35
CA LYS A 299 -30.82 12.34 -23.20
C LYS A 299 -31.12 10.84 -23.18
N GLY A 300 -32.00 10.36 -22.31
CA GLY A 300 -32.44 8.96 -22.22
C GLY A 300 -31.45 7.99 -21.53
N TYR A 301 -30.14 8.22 -21.66
CA TYR A 301 -29.10 7.30 -21.17
C TYR A 301 -28.15 8.00 -20.20
N PRO A 302 -28.52 8.10 -18.91
CA PRO A 302 -27.67 8.76 -17.93
C PRO A 302 -26.36 7.99 -17.68
N PRO A 303 -25.28 8.70 -17.30
CA PRO A 303 -24.05 8.06 -16.87
C PRO A 303 -24.26 7.28 -15.56
N ARG A 304 -23.30 6.43 -15.20
CA ARG A 304 -23.35 5.69 -13.93
C ARG A 304 -23.36 6.68 -12.78
N SER A 305 -24.25 6.46 -11.82
CA SER A 305 -24.49 7.33 -10.67
C SER A 305 -23.39 7.31 -9.60
N ARG A 306 -22.29 6.57 -9.79
CA ARG A 306 -21.25 6.41 -8.77
C ARG A 306 -20.46 7.68 -8.47
N LEU A 307 -19.88 7.69 -7.28
CA LEU A 307 -18.87 8.64 -6.84
C LEU A 307 -17.49 7.98 -6.92
N THR A 308 -16.49 8.72 -7.39
CA THR A 308 -15.09 8.26 -7.36
C THR A 308 -14.23 9.27 -6.63
N PHE A 309 -13.41 8.81 -5.70
CA PHE A 309 -12.58 9.62 -4.82
C PHE A 309 -11.11 9.26 -4.94
N TRP A 310 -10.25 10.23 -4.72
CA TRP A 310 -8.80 10.08 -4.63
C TRP A 310 -8.28 10.94 -3.48
N LYS A 311 -7.52 10.36 -2.54
CA LYS A 311 -6.80 11.13 -1.53
C LYS A 311 -5.57 11.75 -2.18
N LEU A 312 -5.39 13.06 -2.07
CA LEU A 312 -4.18 13.73 -2.51
C LEU A 312 -3.06 13.53 -1.49
N GLN A 313 -1.86 13.32 -1.99
CA GLN A 313 -0.63 13.19 -1.21
C GLN A 313 0.16 14.49 -1.31
N THR A 314 0.74 14.96 -0.21
CA THR A 314 1.61 16.13 -0.28
C THR A 314 2.76 15.91 -1.26
N PRO A 315 3.21 16.96 -1.97
CA PRO A 315 4.45 16.91 -2.73
C PRO A 315 5.57 16.43 -1.79
N GLY A 316 6.24 15.32 -2.14
CA GLY A 316 7.39 14.86 -1.37
C GLY A 316 8.45 15.96 -1.36
N ASN A 317 8.92 16.33 -0.16
CA ASN A 317 10.16 17.07 -0.04
C ASN A 317 11.25 16.17 -0.66
N PRO A 318 12.05 16.65 -1.64
CA PRO A 318 12.99 15.83 -2.40
C PRO A 318 13.99 15.07 -1.53
#